data_AF-L0GVD2-F1
#
_entry.id   AF-L0GVD2-F1
#
_cell.length_a   1.000
_cell.length_b   1.000
_cell.length_c   1.000
_cell.angle_alpha   90.00
_cell.angle_beta   90.00
_cell.angle_gamma   90.00
#
_symmetry.space_group_name_H-M   'P 1'
#
loop_
_entity.id
_entity.type
_entity.pdbx_description
1 polymer ?
#
loop_
_entity_poly.entity_id
_entity_poly.type
_entity_poly.pdbx_seq_one_letter_code
_entity_poly.pdbx_strand_id
1 'polypeptide(L)'
;MTQISANISPETRERLERYVRARGLKKGFVIEQALLHHLQALGEIPEEAVIPPRIVVTSASGARLLERLESQEAPNQAIRELFGEDPEPARRDPL
;
A
#
# COMPACT_ATOMS: atom_id res chain seq x y z
N MET A 1 16.16 -10.95 28.28
CA MET A 1 16.56 -10.66 26.89
C MET A 1 15.74 -11.57 25.99
N THR A 2 15.08 -11.00 24.99
CA THR A 2 14.29 -11.76 24.01
C THR A 2 14.95 -11.57 22.66
N GLN A 3 15.25 -12.67 21.95
CA GLN A 3 15.87 -12.64 20.64
C GLN A 3 14.82 -12.95 19.58
N ILE A 4 14.77 -12.13 18.53
CA ILE A 4 13.92 -12.35 17.37
C ILE A 4 14.81 -12.65 16.15
N SER A 5 14.38 -13.59 15.31
CA SER A 5 14.98 -13.88 14.01
C SER A 5 13.93 -13.73 12.91
N ALA A 6 14.30 -13.09 11.82
CA ALA A 6 13.43 -12.88 10.68
C ALA A 6 14.24 -12.88 9.38
N ASN A 7 13.66 -13.44 8.32
CA ASN A 7 14.21 -13.35 6.98
C ASN A 7 13.77 -12.03 6.35
N ILE A 8 14.72 -11.31 5.77
CA ILE A 8 14.48 -10.07 5.03
C ILE A 8 15.08 -10.17 3.64
N SER A 9 14.54 -9.39 2.70
CA SER A 9 15.11 -9.32 1.35
C SER A 9 16.53 -8.73 1.37
N PRO A 10 17.39 -9.11 0.41
CA PRO A 10 18.73 -8.52 0.27
C PRO A 10 18.69 -6.99 0.15
N GLU A 11 17.71 -6.46 -0.57
CA GLU A 11 17.49 -5.01 -0.74
C GLU A 11 17.20 -4.32 0.60
N THR A 12 16.35 -4.92 1.44
CA THR A 12 16.02 -4.38 2.77
C THR A 12 17.25 -4.38 3.68
N ARG A 13 18.04 -5.47 3.64
CA ARG A 13 19.30 -5.55 4.36
C ARG A 13 20.24 -4.41 3.94
N GLU A 14 20.42 -4.20 2.64
CA GLU A 14 21.33 -3.17 2.14
C GLU A 14 20.87 -1.76 2.54
N ARG A 15 19.57 -1.46 2.47
CA ARG A 15 19.01 -0.18 2.93
C ARG A 15 19.26 0.05 4.41
N LEU A 16 18.98 -0.94 5.26
CA LEU A 16 19.26 -0.87 6.69
C LEU A 16 20.74 -0.59 6.94
N GLU A 17 21.61 -1.30 6.23
CA GLU A 17 23.05 -1.16 6.36
C GLU A 17 23.59 0.22 5.98
N ARG A 18 23.11 0.80 4.86
CA ARG A 18 23.48 2.16 4.49
C ARG A 18 23.01 3.16 5.54
N TYR A 19 21.79 3.01 6.04
CA TYR A 19 21.21 3.92 7.03
C TYR A 19 22.01 3.92 8.34
N VAL A 20 22.30 2.73 8.90
CA VAL A 20 23.04 2.63 10.17
C VAL A 20 24.47 3.17 10.04
N ARG A 21 25.14 2.94 8.91
CA ARG A 21 26.49 3.46 8.66
C ARG A 21 26.47 4.98 8.55
N ALA A 22 25.56 5.54 7.76
CA ALA A 22 25.49 6.99 7.56
C ALA A 22 25.16 7.77 8.85
N ARG A 23 24.42 7.15 9.78
CA ARG A 23 23.96 7.79 11.03
C ARG A 23 24.76 7.36 12.27
N GLY A 24 25.72 6.44 12.14
CA GLY A 24 26.47 5.89 13.29
C GLY A 24 25.61 5.10 14.28
N LEU A 25 24.53 4.48 13.82
CA LEU A 25 23.55 3.79 14.67
C LEU A 25 23.81 2.28 14.76
N LYS A 26 23.30 1.65 15.83
CA LYS A 26 23.32 0.19 15.95
C LYS A 26 22.15 -0.43 15.18
N LYS A 27 22.39 -1.53 14.46
CA LYS A 27 21.34 -2.29 13.74
C LYS A 27 20.17 -2.67 14.67
N GLY A 28 20.48 -3.21 15.84
CA GLY A 28 19.47 -3.60 16.82
C GLY A 28 18.61 -2.42 17.29
N PHE A 29 19.20 -1.24 17.47
CA PHE A 29 18.44 -0.03 17.82
C PHE A 29 17.46 0.37 16.72
N VAL A 30 17.89 0.37 15.46
CA VAL A 30 16.99 0.70 14.33
C VAL A 30 15.87 -0.32 14.19
N ILE A 31 16.16 -1.61 14.37
CA ILE A 31 15.15 -2.68 14.34
C ILE A 31 14.12 -2.50 15.46
N GLU A 32 14.57 -2.25 16.68
CA GLU A 32 13.69 -2.02 17.84
C GLU A 32 12.77 -0.82 17.62
N GLN A 33 13.33 0.31 17.16
CA GLN A 33 12.55 1.51 16.87
C GLN A 33 11.54 1.30 15.75
N ALA A 34 11.92 0.59 14.68
CA ALA A 34 11.00 0.25 13.60
C ALA A 34 9.84 -0.63 14.10
N LEU A 35 10.13 -1.63 14.94
CA LEU A 35 9.12 -2.50 15.53
C LEU A 35 8.18 -1.73 16.45
N LEU A 36 8.73 -0.87 17.31
CA LEU A 36 7.95 -0.03 18.21
C LEU A 36 7.00 0.89 17.45
N HIS A 37 7.50 1.62 16.44
CA HIS A 37 6.68 2.50 15.61
C HIS A 37 5.57 1.73 14.89
N HIS A 38 5.86 0.53 14.39
CA HIS A 38 4.86 -0.30 13.73
C HIS A 38 3.76 -0.74 14.70
N LEU A 39 4.13 -1.21 15.89
CA LEU A 39 3.17 -1.67 16.90
C LEU A 39 2.35 -0.51 17.48
N GLN A 40 2.95 0.67 17.66
CA GLN A 40 2.24 1.88 18.09
C GLN A 40 1.20 2.32 17.04
N ALA A 41 1.56 2.33 15.76
CA ALA A 41 0.63 2.66 14.68
C ALA A 41 -0.59 1.72 14.65
N LEU A 42 -0.42 0.44 14.98
CA LEU A 42 -1.53 -0.51 15.09
C LEU A 42 -2.41 -0.27 16.32
N GLY A 43 -1.86 0.30 17.40
CA GLY A 43 -2.64 0.64 18.60
C GLY A 43 -3.40 1.96 18.48
N GLU A 44 -2.92 2.88 17.65
CA GLU A 44 -3.55 4.19 17.42
C GLU A 44 -4.66 4.13 16.35
N ILE A 45 -4.59 3.17 15.43
CA ILE A 45 -5.52 3.02 14.32
C ILE A 45 -6.41 1.80 14.60
N PRO A 46 -7.74 1.96 14.77
CA PRO A 46 -8.66 0.83 14.85
C PRO A 46 -8.44 -0.12 13.67
N GLU A 47 -8.51 -1.43 13.86
CA GLU A 47 -8.37 -2.41 12.75
C GLU A 47 -9.33 -2.10 11.59
N GLU A 48 -10.50 -1.52 11.89
CA GLU A 48 -11.49 -1.09 10.92
C GLU A 48 -11.01 0.06 10.00
N ALA A 49 -9.97 0.81 10.40
CA ALA A 49 -9.43 1.95 9.67
C ALA A 49 -8.13 1.62 8.89
N VAL A 50 -7.56 0.42 9.08
CA VAL A 50 -6.41 -0.04 8.30
C VAL A 50 -6.91 -0.58 6.96
N ILE A 51 -7.02 0.28 5.95
CA ILE A 51 -7.25 -0.17 4.56
C ILE A 51 -5.96 -0.83 4.07
N PRO A 52 -5.94 -2.16 3.80
CA PRO A 52 -4.73 -2.79 3.29
C PRO A 52 -4.38 -2.17 1.93
N PRO A 53 -3.11 -1.80 1.68
CA PRO A 53 -2.70 -1.24 0.39
C PRO A 53 -2.74 -2.27 -0.76
N ARG A 54 -3.19 -3.50 -0.46
CA ARG A 54 -3.31 -4.61 -1.42
C ARG A 54 -4.70 -5.21 -1.33
N ILE A 55 -5.40 -5.18 -2.45
CA ILE A 55 -6.68 -5.87 -2.63
C ILE A 55 -6.38 -7.25 -3.23
N VAL A 56 -6.75 -8.32 -2.53
CA VAL A 56 -6.63 -9.69 -3.02
C VAL A 56 -7.99 -10.14 -3.54
N VAL A 57 -8.04 -10.56 -4.79
CA VAL A 57 -9.25 -11.04 -5.46
C VAL A 57 -9.05 -12.44 -6.04
N THR A 58 -10.15 -13.12 -6.35
CA THR A 58 -10.07 -14.38 -7.12
C THR A 58 -9.60 -14.12 -8.54
N SER A 59 -9.01 -15.12 -9.20
CA SER A 59 -8.58 -14.99 -10.60
C SER A 59 -9.71 -14.59 -11.53
N ALA A 60 -10.92 -15.12 -11.31
CA ALA A 60 -12.10 -14.78 -12.10
C ALA A 60 -12.52 -13.32 -11.91
N SER A 61 -12.51 -12.83 -10.67
CA SER A 61 -12.78 -11.41 -10.37
C SER A 61 -11.71 -10.50 -10.96
N GLY A 62 -10.43 -10.90 -10.89
CA GLY A 62 -9.31 -10.15 -11.45
C GLY A 62 -9.41 -9.97 -12.97
N ALA A 63 -9.75 -11.04 -13.70
CA ALA A 63 -9.93 -10.97 -15.16
C ALA A 63 -11.06 -10.00 -15.55
N ARG A 64 -12.20 -10.04 -14.85
CA ARG A 64 -13.32 -9.11 -15.07
C ARG A 64 -12.96 -7.67 -14.75
N LEU A 65 -12.15 -7.44 -13.72
CA LEU A 65 -11.67 -6.10 -13.38
C LEU A 65 -10.76 -5.55 -14.48
N LEU A 66 -9.86 -6.39 -15.02
CA LEU A 66 -8.94 -5.98 -16.07
C LEU A 66 -9.70 -5.59 -17.35
N GLU A 67 -10.65 -6.41 -17.80
CA GLU A 67 -11.49 -6.15 -18.96
C GLU A 67 -12.23 -4.80 -18.86
N ARG A 68 -12.79 -4.50 -17.67
CA ARG A 68 -13.51 -3.24 -17.43
C ARG A 68 -12.63 -2.01 -17.30
N LEU A 69 -11.38 -2.18 -16.88
CA LEU A 69 -10.40 -1.08 -16.87
C LEU A 69 -9.94 -0.75 -18.30
N GLU A 70 -9.74 -1.78 -19.13
CA GLU A 70 -9.38 -1.63 -20.54
C GLU A 70 -10.51 -1.01 -21.37
N SER A 71 -11.77 -1.35 -21.07
CA SER A 71 -12.94 -0.86 -21.81
C SER A 71 -13.20 0.64 -21.63
N GLN A 72 -12.61 1.29 -20.63
CA GLN A 72 -12.83 2.71 -20.28
C GLN A 72 -14.33 3.06 -20.26
N GLU A 73 -15.14 2.17 -19.68
CA GLU A 73 -16.59 2.34 -19.59
C GLU A 73 -16.96 3.69 -18.96
N ALA A 74 -17.92 4.39 -19.59
CA ALA A 74 -18.47 5.59 -19.01
C ALA A 74 -19.15 5.27 -17.65
N PRO A 75 -19.19 6.24 -16.71
CA PRO A 75 -19.90 6.07 -15.46
C PRO A 75 -21.32 5.54 -15.70
N ASN A 76 -21.71 4.49 -14.99
CA ASN A 76 -23.08 3.99 -15.04
C ASN A 76 -24.04 4.97 -14.35
N GLN A 77 -25.34 4.74 -14.51
CA GLN A 77 -26.37 5.63 -13.97
C GLN A 77 -26.21 5.86 -12.45
N ALA A 78 -25.96 4.80 -11.68
CA ALA A 78 -25.79 4.90 -10.23
C ALA A 78 -24.60 5.80 -9.82
N ILE A 79 -23.49 5.74 -10.55
CA ILE A 79 -22.33 6.61 -10.32
C ILE A 79 -22.68 8.07 -10.68
N ARG A 80 -23.39 8.30 -11.80
CA ARG A 80 -23.80 9.67 -12.19
C ARG A 80 -24.74 10.30 -11.16
N GLU A 81 -25.70 9.53 -10.67
CA GLU A 81 -26.63 9.95 -9.62
C GLU A 81 -25.91 10.25 -8.30
N LEU A 82 -24.87 9.45 -7.96
CA LEU A 82 -24.09 9.62 -6.74
C LEU A 82 -23.27 10.92 -6.74
N PHE A 83 -22.65 11.29 -7.87
CA PHE A 83 -21.73 12.43 -7.94
C PHE A 83 -22.39 13.75 -8.38
N GLY A 84 -23.66 13.73 -8.80
CA GLY A 84 -24.31 14.89 -9.43
C GLY A 84 -23.78 15.11 -10.85
N GLU A 85 -24.63 15.54 -11.77
CA GLU A 85 -24.28 15.70 -13.19
C GLU A 85 -23.16 16.73 -13.41
N ASP A 86 -21.91 16.26 -13.41
CA ASP A 86 -20.91 16.52 -14.47
C ASP A 86 -19.60 15.76 -14.17
N PRO A 87 -19.44 14.51 -14.65
CA PRO A 87 -18.13 13.90 -14.73
C PRO A 87 -17.32 14.63 -15.82
N GLU A 88 -16.29 15.37 -15.42
CA GLU A 88 -15.25 15.92 -16.31
C GLU A 88 -14.86 14.84 -17.35
N PRO A 89 -14.98 15.12 -18.66
CA PRO A 89 -14.68 14.12 -19.68
C PRO A 89 -13.21 13.69 -19.54
N ALA A 90 -12.99 12.38 -19.49
CA ALA A 90 -11.68 11.77 -19.36
C ALA A 90 -10.72 12.42 -20.38
N ARG A 91 -9.68 13.10 -19.86
CA ARG A 91 -8.65 13.76 -20.64
C ARG A 91 -8.01 12.72 -21.55
N ARG A 92 -8.36 12.75 -22.85
CA ARG A 92 -7.68 11.97 -23.88
C ARG A 92 -6.34 12.66 -24.14
N ASP A 93 -5.26 12.03 -23.72
CA ASP A 93 -3.92 12.46 -24.12
C ASP A 93 -3.77 12.22 -25.64
N PRO A 94 -3.38 13.24 -26.42
CA PRO A 94 -3.08 13.05 -27.84
C PRO A 94 -1.75 12.32 -28.00
N LEU A 95 -1.76 11.33 -28.89
CA LEU A 95 -0.60 10.58 -29.40
C LEU A 95 0.43 11.50 -30.06
#